data_AF-A0A957YQS4-F1
#
_entry.id   AF-A0A957YQS4-F1
#
_cell.length_a   1.000
_cell.length_b   1.000
_cell.length_c   1.000
_cell.angle_alpha   90.00
_cell.angle_beta   90.00
_cell.angle_gamma   90.00
#
_symmetry.space_group_name_H-M   'P 1'
#
loop_
_entity.id
_entity.type
_entity.pdbx_description
1 polymer ?
#
loop_
_entity_poly.entity_id
_entity_poly.type
_entity_poly.pdbx_seq_one_letter_code
_entity_poly.pdbx_strand_id
1 'polypeptide(L)'
;MKRTTFTITLLFAVFIAACGGSAPQTAPEPAASTKAVSQPTEAPAVSTEAASPTDTPTTEAAASSTVSFSVNVMPIFEAKCNECHGIETTKKGLNMLTYDGLMAGSFDGEVIVPGNADESVLVQLTQRGKMPKRGPKVTAEELQLIKDWVNQGALNN
;
A
#
# COMPACT_ATOMS: atom_id res chain seq x y z
N MET A 1 44.69 30.50 25.65
CA MET A 1 44.02 29.60 26.62
C MET A 1 43.62 30.39 27.85
N LYS A 2 42.35 30.78 27.98
CA LYS A 2 41.74 31.32 29.21
C LYS A 2 40.33 30.75 29.29
N ARG A 3 40.11 29.87 30.26
CA ARG A 3 38.85 29.16 30.50
C ARG A 3 37.97 30.06 31.37
N THR A 4 36.83 30.49 30.85
CA THR A 4 35.85 31.25 31.62
C THR A 4 34.70 30.33 31.97
N THR A 5 34.73 29.82 33.20
CA THR A 5 33.71 28.98 33.80
C THR A 5 32.48 29.82 34.12
N PHE A 6 31.38 29.66 33.39
CA PHE A 6 30.07 30.22 33.76
C PHE A 6 29.25 29.15 34.46
N THR A 7 29.28 29.19 35.79
CA THR A 7 28.29 28.58 36.68
C THR A 7 26.94 29.30 36.50
N ILE A 8 26.00 28.67 35.80
CA ILE A 8 24.60 29.14 35.75
C ILE A 8 23.77 28.28 36.70
N THR A 9 23.34 28.96 37.74
CA THR A 9 22.51 28.51 38.85
C THR A 9 21.11 28.13 38.38
N LEU A 10 20.83 26.83 38.46
CA LEU A 10 19.60 26.19 38.94
C LEU A 10 18.44 27.14 39.36
N LEU A 11 17.40 27.25 38.54
CA LEU A 11 16.06 27.68 38.96
C LEU A 11 15.06 26.56 38.61
N PHE A 12 14.79 25.74 39.62
CA PHE A 12 13.66 24.81 39.67
C PHE A 12 12.37 25.62 39.76
N ALA A 13 11.54 25.57 38.72
CA ALA A 13 10.12 25.90 38.82
C ALA A 13 9.32 24.59 38.72
N VAL A 14 9.09 23.99 39.89
CA VAL A 14 8.12 22.92 40.09
C VAL A 14 6.74 23.57 40.04
N PHE A 15 5.99 23.34 38.95
CA PHE A 15 4.56 23.63 38.94
C PHE A 15 3.76 22.35 39.14
N ILE A 16 2.98 22.42 40.21
CA ILE A 16 2.22 21.36 40.85
C ILE A 16 1.05 20.93 39.97
N ALA A 17 0.79 19.64 40.00
CA ALA A 17 -0.33 18.93 39.41
C ALA A 17 -1.70 19.50 39.82
N ALA A 18 -2.62 19.58 38.85
CA ALA A 18 -4.05 19.58 39.10
C ALA A 18 -4.68 18.40 38.34
N CYS A 19 -5.11 17.40 39.09
CA CYS A 19 -6.00 16.34 38.64
C CYS A 19 -7.41 16.90 38.40
N GLY A 20 -8.11 16.37 37.38
CA GLY A 20 -9.57 16.37 37.36
C GLY A 20 -10.18 16.52 35.98
N GLY A 21 -10.80 15.45 35.46
CA GLY A 21 -11.77 15.57 34.37
C GLY A 21 -11.78 14.42 33.37
N SER A 22 -12.10 13.21 33.82
CA SER A 22 -12.52 12.11 32.95
C SER A 22 -13.83 12.45 32.25
N ALA A 23 -13.82 12.53 30.93
CA ALA A 23 -15.02 12.37 30.12
C ALA A 23 -14.88 11.06 29.33
N PRO A 24 -15.73 10.04 29.56
CA PRO A 24 -15.73 8.84 28.73
C PRO A 24 -16.27 9.21 27.34
N GLN A 25 -15.45 9.02 26.31
CA GLN A 25 -15.95 9.07 24.94
C GLN A 25 -16.78 7.81 24.70
N THR A 26 -18.09 8.02 24.59
CA THR A 26 -19.07 7.06 24.09
C THR A 26 -18.61 6.53 22.74
N ALA A 27 -18.24 5.25 22.71
CA ALA A 27 -18.08 4.49 21.48
C ALA A 27 -19.42 4.47 20.73
N PRO A 28 -19.44 4.60 19.39
CA PRO A 28 -20.62 4.24 18.64
C PRO A 28 -20.88 2.74 18.79
N GLU A 29 -22.11 2.44 19.17
CA GLU A 29 -22.72 1.12 19.29
C GLU A 29 -22.46 0.26 18.05
N PRO A 30 -22.10 -1.04 18.21
CA PRO A 30 -21.98 -1.93 17.07
C PRO A 30 -23.39 -2.20 16.52
N ALA A 31 -23.63 -1.76 15.28
CA ALA A 31 -24.80 -2.16 14.53
C ALA A 31 -24.78 -3.68 14.34
N ALA A 32 -25.52 -4.36 15.21
CA ALA A 32 -25.88 -5.75 15.06
C ALA A 32 -26.73 -5.91 13.80
N SER A 33 -26.19 -6.68 12.86
CA SER A 33 -26.85 -7.81 12.22
C SER A 33 -28.34 -7.66 11.91
N THR A 34 -28.64 -7.38 10.65
CA THR A 34 -29.91 -7.80 10.05
C THR A 34 -29.66 -8.62 8.79
N LYS A 35 -29.93 -9.92 8.97
CA LYS A 35 -30.71 -10.78 8.08
C LYS A 35 -29.98 -11.42 6.89
N ALA A 36 -29.72 -12.71 7.10
CA ALA A 36 -29.60 -13.76 6.10
C ALA A 36 -30.57 -13.56 4.93
N VAL A 37 -30.01 -13.44 3.73
CA VAL A 37 -30.73 -13.63 2.47
C VAL A 37 -30.35 -15.01 1.98
N SER A 38 -31.33 -15.91 2.08
CA SER A 38 -31.32 -17.24 1.49
C SER A 38 -31.08 -17.15 -0.01
N GLN A 39 -30.06 -17.83 -0.50
CA GLN A 39 -29.93 -18.15 -1.92
C GLN A 39 -30.93 -19.26 -2.26
N PRO A 40 -31.81 -19.07 -3.24
CA PRO A 40 -32.43 -20.19 -3.93
C PRO A 40 -31.42 -20.80 -4.89
N THR A 41 -31.28 -22.12 -4.78
CA THR A 41 -31.02 -23.06 -5.86
C THR A 41 -31.69 -22.60 -7.17
N GLU A 42 -30.96 -22.61 -8.29
CA GLU A 42 -31.20 -23.53 -9.41
C GLU A 42 -30.40 -23.08 -10.65
N ALA A 43 -29.61 -24.00 -11.19
CA ALA A 43 -29.10 -23.91 -12.56
C ALA A 43 -30.24 -24.15 -13.55
N PRO A 44 -30.21 -23.51 -14.72
CA PRO A 44 -30.03 -24.31 -15.94
C PRO A 44 -28.93 -23.68 -16.82
N ALA A 45 -27.98 -24.47 -17.30
CA ALA A 45 -28.06 -25.19 -18.56
C ALA A 45 -28.14 -24.27 -19.80
N VAL A 46 -26.99 -24.17 -20.46
CA VAL A 46 -26.78 -24.12 -21.93
C VAL A 46 -27.37 -22.92 -22.69
N SER A 47 -26.47 -22.11 -23.23
CA SER A 47 -26.51 -21.74 -24.66
C SER A 47 -25.13 -21.35 -25.15
N THR A 48 -24.65 -22.17 -26.07
CA THR A 48 -23.60 -21.91 -27.04
C THR A 48 -24.01 -20.73 -27.92
N GLU A 49 -23.16 -19.71 -28.05
CA GLU A 49 -23.18 -18.85 -29.24
C GLU A 49 -21.75 -18.44 -29.57
N ALA A 50 -21.30 -18.95 -30.71
CA ALA A 50 -20.04 -18.59 -31.34
C ALA A 50 -20.23 -17.26 -32.09
N ALA A 51 -19.41 -16.27 -31.76
CA ALA A 51 -19.09 -15.17 -32.66
C ALA A 51 -17.70 -14.64 -32.29
N SER A 52 -16.70 -15.04 -33.08
CA SER A 52 -15.42 -14.36 -33.16
C SER A 52 -15.62 -12.93 -33.68
N PRO A 53 -15.00 -11.93 -33.05
CA PRO A 53 -14.21 -10.99 -33.81
C PRO A 53 -12.81 -11.58 -33.98
N THR A 54 -12.44 -11.81 -35.24
CA THR A 54 -11.04 -11.92 -35.64
C THR A 54 -10.42 -10.54 -35.46
N ASP A 55 -10.07 -10.18 -34.23
CA ASP A 55 -9.13 -9.09 -33.99
C ASP A 55 -7.75 -9.68 -34.21
N THR A 56 -7.23 -9.41 -35.40
CA THR A 56 -5.81 -9.54 -35.68
C THR A 56 -5.09 -8.64 -34.67
N PRO A 57 -4.23 -9.15 -33.77
CA PRO A 57 -3.32 -8.26 -33.06
C PRO A 57 -2.36 -7.72 -34.11
N THR A 58 -2.65 -6.52 -34.61
CA THR A 58 -1.64 -5.64 -35.17
C THR A 58 -0.56 -5.53 -34.11
N THR A 59 0.57 -6.18 -34.36
CA THR A 59 1.82 -5.95 -33.65
C THR A 59 2.21 -4.50 -33.90
N GLU A 60 1.63 -3.60 -33.11
CA GLU A 60 2.11 -2.25 -32.95
C GLU A 60 3.36 -2.35 -32.09
N ALA A 61 4.50 -2.01 -32.69
CA ALA A 61 5.78 -1.94 -32.02
C ALA A 61 5.62 -1.12 -30.73
N ALA A 62 6.02 -1.72 -29.61
CA ALA A 62 5.91 -1.17 -28.27
C ALA A 62 6.56 0.22 -28.16
N ALA A 63 5.79 1.26 -28.44
CA ALA A 63 5.95 2.52 -27.73
C ALA A 63 5.70 2.17 -26.26
N SER A 64 6.73 2.29 -25.42
CA SER A 64 6.57 2.12 -23.96
C SER A 64 5.53 3.14 -23.49
N SER A 65 4.29 2.67 -23.37
CA SER A 65 3.22 3.46 -22.78
C SER A 65 3.61 3.73 -21.33
N THR A 66 3.36 4.96 -20.90
CA THR A 66 3.56 5.33 -19.51
C THR A 66 2.61 4.48 -18.64
N VAL A 67 3.16 3.76 -17.67
CA VAL A 67 2.38 3.01 -16.69
C VAL A 67 1.77 4.01 -15.71
N SER A 68 0.45 3.93 -15.54
CA SER A 68 -0.29 4.75 -14.59
C SER A 68 -0.27 4.12 -13.21
N PHE A 69 0.09 4.88 -12.19
CA PHE A 69 0.02 4.42 -10.81
C PHE A 69 -1.41 4.09 -10.42
N SER A 70 -2.35 5.01 -10.67
CA SER A 70 -3.74 4.85 -10.26
C SER A 70 -4.47 3.73 -11.00
N VAL A 71 -4.19 3.53 -12.29
CA VAL A 71 -4.88 2.54 -13.12
C VAL A 71 -4.21 1.17 -13.10
N ASN A 72 -2.87 1.12 -13.10
CA ASN A 72 -2.15 -0.14 -13.29
C ASN A 72 -1.54 -0.69 -11.99
N VAL A 73 -1.02 0.17 -11.12
CA VAL A 73 -0.20 -0.25 -9.96
C VAL A 73 -1.00 -0.33 -8.68
N MET A 74 -1.78 0.70 -8.35
CA MET A 74 -2.58 0.76 -7.12
C MET A 74 -3.53 -0.44 -6.97
N PRO A 75 -4.26 -0.90 -8.02
CA PRO A 75 -5.12 -2.08 -7.89
C PRO A 75 -4.37 -3.35 -7.47
N ILE A 76 -3.10 -3.49 -7.85
CA ILE A 76 -2.26 -4.61 -7.43
C ILE A 76 -1.97 -4.51 -5.93
N PHE A 77 -1.63 -3.33 -5.43
CA PHE A 77 -1.36 -3.11 -4.02
C PHE A 77 -2.60 -3.27 -3.15
N GLU A 78 -3.76 -2.78 -3.61
CA GLU A 78 -5.04 -2.99 -2.96
C GLU A 78 -5.38 -4.47 -2.82
N ALA A 79 -5.22 -5.24 -3.91
CA ALA A 79 -5.57 -6.64 -3.92
C ALA A 79 -4.59 -7.53 -3.13
N LYS A 80 -3.32 -7.15 -3.00
CA LYS A 80 -2.25 -8.08 -2.57
C LYS A 80 -1.43 -7.62 -1.37
N CYS A 81 -1.46 -6.33 -1.04
CA CYS A 81 -0.54 -5.76 -0.05
C CYS A 81 -1.25 -5.08 1.13
N ASN A 82 -2.38 -4.42 0.88
CA ASN A 82 -3.02 -3.52 1.84
C ASN A 82 -3.55 -4.22 3.10
N GLU A 83 -3.81 -5.53 3.06
CA GLU A 83 -4.18 -6.32 4.25
C GLU A 83 -3.11 -6.25 5.35
N CYS A 84 -1.82 -6.21 4.97
CA CYS A 84 -0.68 -6.24 5.91
C CYS A 84 0.17 -4.96 5.93
N HIS A 85 -0.05 -4.04 4.99
CA HIS A 85 0.70 -2.79 4.84
C HIS A 85 -0.25 -1.58 4.66
N GLY A 86 -1.46 -1.66 5.24
CA GLY A 86 -2.52 -0.65 5.17
C GLY A 86 -3.09 -0.26 6.54
N ILE A 87 -4.42 -0.04 6.59
CA ILE A 87 -5.16 0.74 7.62
C ILE A 87 -4.85 0.31 9.06
N GLU A 88 -4.88 -0.99 9.36
CA GLU A 88 -4.86 -1.49 10.74
C GLU A 88 -3.51 -2.07 11.16
N THR A 89 -2.60 -2.29 10.20
CA THR A 89 -1.28 -2.86 10.49
C THR A 89 -0.30 -2.42 9.40
N THR A 90 0.41 -1.32 9.60
CA THR A 90 1.56 -1.00 8.76
C THR A 90 2.73 -1.87 9.24
N LYS A 91 2.87 -3.10 8.70
CA LYS A 91 4.07 -3.89 9.00
C LYS A 91 5.29 -3.07 8.62
N LYS A 92 6.20 -2.89 9.60
CA LYS A 92 7.38 -2.01 9.47
C LYS A 92 7.05 -0.53 9.18
N GLY A 93 5.85 -0.06 9.49
CA GLY A 93 5.47 1.35 9.29
C GLY A 93 5.20 1.74 7.85
N LEU A 94 5.17 0.78 6.92
CA LEU A 94 4.88 1.04 5.52
C LEU A 94 3.37 1.19 5.28
N ASN A 95 2.98 2.31 4.68
CA ASN A 95 1.61 2.60 4.25
C ASN A 95 1.49 2.49 2.73
N MET A 96 0.72 1.53 2.22
CA MET A 96 0.49 1.35 0.78
C MET A 96 -0.88 1.85 0.30
N LEU A 97 -1.66 2.50 1.17
CA LEU A 97 -3.00 2.98 0.82
C LEU A 97 -2.98 4.22 -0.08
N THR A 98 -1.90 4.98 -0.04
CA THR A 98 -1.75 6.22 -0.79
C THR A 98 -0.38 6.27 -1.44
N TYR A 99 -0.29 7.01 -2.55
CA TYR A 99 0.98 7.28 -3.22
C TYR A 99 2.01 7.87 -2.24
N ASP A 100 1.64 8.94 -1.53
CA ASP A 100 2.54 9.61 -0.59
C ASP A 100 2.99 8.69 0.55
N GLY A 101 2.10 7.82 1.04
CA GLY A 101 2.43 6.83 2.06
C GLY A 101 3.46 5.80 1.56
N LEU A 102 3.29 5.34 0.32
CA LEU A 102 4.20 4.38 -0.30
C LEU A 102 5.58 5.00 -0.52
N MET A 103 5.60 6.23 -1.02
CA MET A 103 6.84 6.96 -1.32
C MET A 103 7.55 7.49 -0.07
N ALA A 104 6.84 7.69 1.04
CA ALA A 104 7.45 7.97 2.35
C ALA A 104 8.28 6.79 2.89
N GLY A 105 8.04 5.57 2.37
CA GLY A 105 8.78 4.38 2.74
C GLY A 105 8.32 3.75 4.05
N SER A 106 9.25 3.10 4.74
CA SER A 106 9.02 2.32 5.96
C SER A 106 9.94 2.78 7.09
N PHE A 107 9.81 2.19 8.28
CA PHE A 107 10.76 2.40 9.37
C PHE A 107 12.20 2.00 9.03
N ASP A 108 12.38 1.10 8.06
CA ASP A 108 13.70 0.67 7.58
C ASP A 108 14.22 1.56 6.42
N GLY A 109 13.49 2.62 6.05
CA GLY A 109 13.84 3.56 5.00
C GLY A 109 13.02 3.39 3.72
N GLU A 110 13.58 3.88 2.62
CA GLU A 110 12.96 3.91 1.29
C GLU A 110 12.60 2.51 0.78
N VAL A 111 11.41 2.39 0.20
CA VAL A 111 10.86 1.11 -0.29
C VAL A 111 10.80 1.06 -1.81
N ILE A 112 10.61 2.22 -2.44
CA ILE A 112 10.61 2.45 -3.88
C ILE A 112 11.71 3.47 -4.17
N VAL A 113 12.62 3.11 -5.07
CA VAL A 113 13.66 3.99 -5.62
C VAL A 113 13.23 4.40 -7.03
N PRO A 114 12.70 5.62 -7.23
CA PRO A 114 12.27 6.10 -8.54
C PRO A 114 13.39 6.00 -9.57
N GLY A 115 13.10 5.39 -10.71
CA GLY A 115 14.06 5.14 -11.79
C GLY A 115 14.93 3.90 -11.60
N ASN A 116 14.83 3.18 -10.47
CA ASN A 116 15.60 1.98 -10.22
C ASN A 116 14.79 0.88 -9.52
N ALA A 117 14.11 0.05 -10.32
CA ALA A 117 13.37 -1.09 -9.82
C ALA A 117 14.27 -2.13 -9.13
N ASP A 118 15.52 -2.30 -9.56
CA ASP A 118 16.42 -3.30 -9.00
C ASP A 118 16.90 -2.92 -7.60
N GLU A 119 17.00 -1.63 -7.28
CA GLU A 119 17.31 -1.14 -5.93
C GLU A 119 16.08 -0.98 -5.04
N SER A 120 14.88 -1.06 -5.59
CA SER A 120 13.64 -0.96 -4.83
C SER A 120 13.38 -2.22 -4.01
N VAL A 121 13.36 -2.09 -2.68
CA VAL A 121 13.15 -3.22 -1.74
C VAL A 121 11.82 -3.92 -2.01
N LEU A 122 10.77 -3.18 -2.38
CA LEU A 122 9.48 -3.76 -2.77
C LEU A 122 9.62 -4.77 -3.91
N VAL A 123 10.33 -4.38 -4.97
CA VAL A 123 10.57 -5.23 -6.15
C VAL A 123 11.42 -6.43 -5.77
N GLN A 124 12.52 -6.24 -5.05
CA GLN A 124 13.40 -7.34 -4.63
C GLN A 124 12.71 -8.39 -3.76
N LEU A 125 11.84 -7.97 -2.83
CA LEU A 125 11.10 -8.89 -1.97
C LEU A 125 10.00 -9.63 -2.72
N THR A 126 9.33 -8.93 -3.64
CA THR A 126 8.26 -9.52 -4.47
C THR A 126 8.84 -10.53 -5.46
N GLN A 127 9.93 -10.18 -6.15
CA GLN A 127 10.63 -11.06 -7.09
C GLN A 127 11.17 -12.33 -6.42
N ARG A 128 11.61 -12.25 -5.16
CA ARG A 128 12.05 -13.41 -4.35
C ARG A 128 10.88 -14.20 -3.75
N GLY A 129 9.64 -13.85 -4.06
CA GLY A 129 8.42 -14.47 -3.53
C GLY A 129 8.22 -14.31 -2.02
N LYS A 130 8.96 -13.37 -1.39
CA LYS A 130 8.89 -13.10 0.06
C LYS A 130 7.70 -12.24 0.43
N MET A 131 7.23 -11.41 -0.50
CA MET A 131 5.99 -10.68 -0.41
C MET A 131 5.08 -11.00 -1.60
N PRO A 132 3.76 -11.08 -1.39
CA PRO A 132 3.07 -11.14 -0.10
C PRO A 132 3.43 -12.41 0.69
N LYS A 133 3.53 -12.31 2.02
CA LYS A 133 3.81 -13.48 2.89
C LYS A 133 2.65 -14.47 2.94
N ARG A 134 1.43 -13.95 2.86
CA ARG A 134 0.15 -14.66 2.85
C ARG A 134 -0.73 -14.01 1.79
N GLY A 135 -1.75 -14.73 1.34
CA GLY A 135 -2.65 -14.26 0.29
C GLY A 135 -2.13 -14.51 -1.13
N PRO A 136 -2.81 -13.95 -2.14
CA PRO A 136 -2.46 -14.13 -3.55
C PRO A 136 -1.04 -13.67 -3.87
N LYS A 137 -0.32 -14.45 -4.67
CA LYS A 137 1.01 -14.05 -5.15
C LYS A 137 0.89 -13.03 -6.29
N VAL A 138 1.89 -12.16 -6.39
CA VAL A 138 2.06 -11.26 -7.52
C VAL A 138 2.49 -12.09 -8.73
N THR A 139 1.81 -11.94 -9.86
CA THR A 139 2.15 -12.65 -11.10
C THR A 139 3.39 -12.02 -11.75
N ALA A 140 3.93 -12.68 -12.78
CA ALA A 140 5.07 -12.13 -13.50
C ALA A 140 4.71 -10.81 -14.20
N GLU A 141 3.50 -10.72 -14.75
CA GLU A 141 2.99 -9.57 -15.48
C GLU A 141 2.73 -8.38 -14.54
N GLU A 142 2.13 -8.64 -13.38
CA GLU A 142 1.93 -7.60 -12.34
C GLU A 142 3.27 -7.09 -11.79
N LEU A 143 4.23 -8.00 -11.55
CA LEU A 143 5.57 -7.59 -11.13
C LEU A 143 6.26 -6.75 -12.22
N GLN A 144 6.06 -7.09 -13.50
CA GLN A 144 6.60 -6.31 -14.60
C GLN A 144 5.98 -4.91 -14.65
N LEU A 145 4.67 -4.77 -14.47
CA LEU A 145 4.00 -3.46 -14.38
C LEU A 145 4.58 -2.60 -13.24
N ILE A 146 4.80 -3.19 -12.07
CA ILE A 146 5.42 -2.49 -10.94
C ILE A 146 6.84 -2.04 -11.30
N LYS A 147 7.65 -2.92 -11.90
CA LYS A 147 9.02 -2.59 -12.32
C LYS A 147 9.04 -1.46 -13.33
N ASP A 148 8.18 -1.52 -14.33
CA ASP A 148 8.10 -0.52 -15.39
C ASP A 148 7.68 0.84 -14.81
N TRP A 149 6.67 0.87 -13.95
CA TRP A 149 6.27 2.08 -13.24
C TRP A 149 7.43 2.68 -12.42
N VAL A 150 8.14 1.86 -11.64
CA VAL A 150 9.29 2.34 -10.86
C VAL A 150 10.37 2.91 -11.79
N ASN A 151 10.74 2.17 -12.84
CA ASN A 151 11.77 2.59 -13.79
C ASN A 151 11.38 3.86 -14.58
N GLN A 152 10.08 4.11 -14.75
CA GLN A 152 9.55 5.35 -15.34
C GLN A 152 9.53 6.53 -14.35
N GLY A 153 10.13 6.39 -13.17
CA GLY A 153 10.23 7.44 -12.16
C GLY A 153 9.13 7.38 -11.10
N ALA A 154 8.41 6.25 -10.99
CA ALA A 154 7.39 6.01 -9.99
C ALA A 154 6.35 7.15 -9.92
N LEU A 155 5.85 7.61 -11.07
CA LEU A 155 4.99 8.79 -11.15
C LEU A 155 3.63 8.59 -10.45
N ASN A 156 3.05 9.66 -9.91
CA ASN A 156 1.67 9.67 -9.43
C ASN A 156 0.73 10.14 -10.57
N ASN A 157 0.21 9.21 -11.37
CA ASN A 157 -0.52 9.48 -12.61
C ASN A 157 -1.68 8.50 -12.88
#